data_AF-A0A6F9C954-F1
#
_entry.id   AF-A0A6F9C954-F1
#
_cell.length_a   1.000
_cell.length_b   1.000
_cell.length_c   1.000
_cell.angle_alpha   90.00
_cell.angle_beta   90.00
_cell.angle_gamma   90.00
#
_symmetry.space_group_name_H-M   'P 1'
#
loop_
_entity.id
_entity.type
_entity.pdbx_description
1 polymer ?
#
loop_
_entity_poly.entity_id
_entity_poly.type
_entity_poly.pdbx_seq_one_letter_code
_entity_poly.pdbx_strand_id
1 'polypeptide(L)'
;MFYSLLLSSQWECCGAFGADDWNLNIYFNCTDTNPSREKCGVPFSCCTKDPAEDVINTQCGYDVRAKTDAEQKTYIHVKGCVPQFEKWLQDNLTVVAGIFIGVALLQIFGICLAQNLVSDIEAVRASW
;
A
#
# COMPACT_ATOMS: atom_id res chain seq x y z
N MET A 1 0.62 8.97 7.30
CA MET A 1 -0.83 8.79 7.51
C MET A 1 -1.63 8.97 6.22
N PHE A 2 -1.32 9.95 5.35
CA PHE A 2 -2.00 10.10 4.04
C PHE A 2 -1.72 8.96 3.03
N TYR A 3 -0.51 8.42 2.98
CA TYR A 3 -0.15 7.35 2.03
C TYR A 3 -0.90 6.03 2.27
N SER A 4 -1.32 5.75 3.51
CA SER A 4 -2.01 4.51 3.88
C SER A 4 -3.46 4.47 3.40
N LEU A 5 -4.12 5.63 3.25
CA LEU A 5 -5.52 5.74 2.84
C LEU A 5 -5.72 5.43 1.35
N LEU A 6 -4.73 5.72 0.50
CA LEU A 6 -4.81 5.45 -0.94
C LEU A 6 -4.61 3.97 -1.28
N LEU A 7 -3.81 3.25 -0.49
CA LEU A 7 -3.42 1.88 -0.82
C LEU A 7 -4.62 0.91 -0.79
N SER A 8 -5.45 0.98 0.25
CA SER A 8 -6.64 0.13 0.38
C SER A 8 -7.63 0.30 -0.77
N SER A 9 -7.81 1.54 -1.24
CA SER A 9 -8.72 1.84 -2.35
C SER A 9 -8.14 1.48 -3.73
N GLN A 10 -6.81 1.38 -3.87
CA GLN A 10 -6.18 1.01 -5.15
C GLN A 10 -5.95 -0.49 -5.29
N TRP A 11 -5.73 -1.21 -4.18
CA TRP A 11 -5.41 -2.64 -4.18
C TRP A 11 -6.56 -3.52 -3.71
N GLU A 12 -7.77 -2.94 -3.54
CA GLU A 12 -8.98 -3.65 -3.15
C GLU A 12 -8.76 -4.55 -1.92
N CYS A 13 -8.17 -3.95 -0.88
CA CYS A 13 -7.74 -4.63 0.34
C CYS A 13 -8.07 -3.82 1.60
N CYS A 14 -8.21 -4.49 2.74
CA CYS A 14 -8.40 -3.87 4.05
C CYS A 14 -7.47 -4.53 5.08
N GLY A 15 -6.72 -3.69 5.81
CA GLY A 15 -5.72 -4.15 6.76
C GLY A 15 -4.46 -4.71 6.09
N ALA A 16 -3.50 -5.12 6.89
CA ALA A 16 -2.25 -5.69 6.40
C ALA A 16 -2.48 -7.13 5.91
N PHE A 17 -3.03 -7.99 6.77
CA PHE A 17 -3.34 -9.38 6.49
C PHE A 17 -4.85 -9.62 6.37
N GLY A 18 -5.68 -8.74 6.94
CA GLY A 18 -7.12 -8.73 6.73
C GLY A 18 -7.84 -7.65 7.53
N ALA A 19 -9.16 -7.59 7.39
CA ALA A 19 -9.99 -6.60 8.09
C ALA A 19 -9.87 -6.70 9.63
N ASP A 20 -9.46 -7.86 10.16
CA ASP A 20 -9.32 -8.07 11.60
C ASP A 20 -8.13 -7.36 12.25
N ASP A 21 -7.16 -6.90 11.45
CA ASP A 21 -6.03 -6.13 11.96
C ASP A 21 -6.47 -4.83 12.65
N TRP A 22 -7.69 -4.35 12.32
CA TRP A 22 -8.30 -3.20 12.99
C TRP A 22 -8.62 -3.46 14.47
N ASN A 23 -8.56 -4.71 14.95
CA ASN A 23 -8.56 -5.00 16.38
C ASN A 23 -7.35 -4.43 17.13
N LEU A 24 -6.23 -4.18 16.45
CA LEU A 24 -5.04 -3.57 17.05
C LEU A 24 -5.23 -2.07 17.31
N ASN A 25 -6.28 -1.46 16.75
CA ASN A 25 -6.60 -0.05 16.96
C ASN A 25 -7.63 0.11 18.07
N ILE A 26 -7.35 0.99 19.03
CA ILE A 26 -8.22 1.25 20.19
C ILE A 26 -9.65 1.68 19.83
N TYR A 27 -9.86 2.34 18.69
CA TYR A 27 -11.18 2.82 18.27
C TYR A 27 -11.99 1.76 17.53
N PHE A 28 -11.34 0.87 16.77
CA PHE A 28 -12.00 -0.16 15.97
C PHE A 28 -12.02 -1.53 16.67
N ASN A 29 -11.33 -1.67 17.79
CA ASN A 29 -11.25 -2.90 18.55
C ASN A 29 -12.64 -3.42 18.93
N CYS A 30 -12.92 -4.68 18.60
CA CYS A 30 -14.25 -5.28 18.70
C CYS A 30 -14.59 -5.83 20.10
N THR A 31 -13.85 -5.46 21.15
CA THR A 31 -14.22 -5.85 22.52
C THR A 31 -15.51 -5.18 22.97
N ASP A 32 -16.33 -5.90 23.72
CA ASP A 32 -17.62 -5.40 24.21
C ASP A 32 -17.48 -4.20 25.15
N THR A 33 -16.34 -4.11 25.85
CA THR A 33 -16.00 -3.01 26.75
C THR A 33 -15.54 -1.75 26.03
N ASN A 34 -15.32 -1.80 24.71
CA ASN A 34 -14.91 -0.64 23.94
C ASN A 34 -16.06 0.37 23.81
N PRO A 35 -15.92 1.61 24.33
CA PRO A 35 -16.97 2.64 24.23
C PRO A 35 -17.01 3.31 22.85
N SER A 36 -16.05 3.03 21.96
CA SER A 36 -15.97 3.64 20.64
C SER A 36 -17.16 3.29 19.76
N ARG A 37 -17.71 4.29 19.04
CA ARG A 37 -18.77 4.07 18.05
C ARG A 37 -18.27 3.26 16.85
N GLU A 38 -16.99 3.38 16.55
CA GLU A 38 -16.30 2.72 15.43
C GLU A 38 -15.90 1.26 15.75
N LYS A 39 -16.27 0.74 16.95
CA LYS A 39 -15.91 -0.61 17.35
C LYS A 39 -16.44 -1.64 16.35
N CYS A 40 -15.68 -2.73 16.16
CA CYS A 40 -16.00 -3.76 15.15
C CYS A 40 -16.16 -3.18 13.72
N GLY A 41 -15.63 -1.98 13.47
CA GLY A 41 -15.65 -1.35 12.17
C GLY A 41 -14.29 -1.37 11.46
N VAL A 42 -14.26 -0.71 10.32
CA VAL A 42 -13.05 -0.41 9.54
C VAL A 42 -13.14 1.02 8.99
N PRO A 43 -12.02 1.69 8.65
CA PRO A 43 -12.10 2.99 8.02
C PRO A 43 -12.72 2.92 6.62
N PHE A 44 -13.26 4.05 6.16
CA PHE A 44 -13.91 4.20 4.85
C PHE A 44 -13.04 3.77 3.66
N SER A 45 -11.71 3.79 3.79
CA SER A 45 -10.78 3.38 2.74
C SER A 45 -10.86 1.88 2.41
N CYS A 46 -11.43 1.07 3.30
CA CYS A 46 -11.66 -0.36 3.10
C CYS A 46 -12.93 -0.67 2.30
N CYS A 47 -13.76 0.32 2.01
CA CYS A 47 -15.09 0.08 1.50
C CYS A 47 -15.12 -0.12 -0.01
N THR A 48 -15.99 -1.04 -0.42
CA THR A 48 -16.24 -1.31 -1.83
C THR A 48 -17.07 -0.18 -2.43
N LYS A 49 -16.74 0.24 -3.65
CA LYS A 49 -17.59 1.15 -4.42
C LYS A 49 -18.77 0.37 -4.97
N ASP A 50 -19.98 0.92 -4.82
CA ASP A 50 -21.15 0.40 -5.54
C ASP A 50 -21.03 0.81 -7.02
N PRO A 51 -21.05 -0.13 -7.99
CA PRO A 51 -21.01 0.21 -9.40
C PRO A 51 -22.20 1.06 -9.90
N ALA A 52 -23.29 1.16 -9.12
CA ALA A 52 -24.45 1.99 -9.43
C ALA A 52 -24.40 3.39 -8.78
N GLU A 53 -23.51 3.63 -7.81
CA GLU A 53 -23.39 4.91 -7.10
C GLU A 53 -21.96 5.47 -7.21
N ASP A 54 -21.84 6.70 -7.73
CA ASP A 54 -20.55 7.37 -7.91
C ASP A 54 -19.93 7.90 -6.59
N VAL A 55 -20.63 7.71 -5.46
CA VAL A 55 -20.22 8.21 -4.14
C VAL A 55 -20.03 7.04 -3.19
N ILE A 56 -18.82 6.92 -2.61
CA ILE A 56 -18.55 5.94 -1.56
C ILE A 56 -19.38 6.31 -0.33
N ASN A 57 -20.25 5.40 0.12
CA ASN A 57 -20.92 5.53 1.40
C ASN A 57 -19.88 5.48 2.53
N THR A 58 -19.57 6.62 3.15
CA THR A 58 -18.57 6.69 4.24
C THR A 58 -18.96 5.92 5.50
N GLN A 59 -20.21 5.46 5.60
CA GLN A 59 -20.71 4.65 6.72
C GLN A 59 -20.65 3.13 6.48
N CYS A 60 -20.17 2.68 5.32
CA CYS A 60 -19.94 1.27 4.97
C CYS A 60 -19.16 0.47 6.04
N GLY A 61 -18.25 1.11 6.75
CA GLY A 61 -17.31 0.47 7.67
C GLY A 61 -17.86 0.27 9.08
N TYR A 62 -19.00 0.84 9.45
CA TYR A 62 -19.55 0.72 10.80
C TYR A 62 -20.12 -0.68 11.07
N ASP A 63 -19.74 -1.24 12.22
CA ASP A 63 -20.24 -2.54 12.73
C ASP A 63 -20.07 -3.70 11.72
N VAL A 64 -19.29 -3.50 10.65
CA VAL A 64 -19.23 -4.42 9.51
C VAL A 64 -18.58 -5.73 9.92
N ARG A 65 -17.57 -5.69 10.79
CA ARG A 65 -16.87 -6.88 11.30
C ARG A 65 -17.67 -7.64 12.36
N ALA A 66 -18.81 -7.10 12.81
CA ALA A 66 -19.78 -7.85 13.63
C ALA A 66 -20.75 -8.69 12.77
N LYS A 67 -20.78 -8.49 11.44
CA LYS A 67 -21.59 -9.26 10.49
C LYS A 67 -20.87 -10.55 10.08
N THR A 68 -21.59 -11.44 9.41
CA THR A 68 -20.99 -12.68 8.87
C THR A 68 -19.97 -12.37 7.77
N ASP A 69 -18.97 -13.23 7.57
CA ASP A 69 -17.94 -13.07 6.53
C ASP A 69 -18.53 -12.89 5.12
N ALA A 70 -19.69 -13.50 4.86
CA ALA A 70 -20.39 -13.37 3.58
C ALA A 70 -20.94 -11.96 3.38
N GLU A 71 -21.53 -11.37 4.43
CA GLU A 71 -22.02 -9.99 4.42
C GLU A 71 -20.88 -8.98 4.42
N GLN A 72 -19.76 -9.25 5.10
CA GLN A 72 -18.62 -8.33 5.11
C GLN A 72 -18.11 -8.07 3.68
N LYS A 73 -18.04 -9.11 2.84
CA LYS A 73 -17.58 -9.02 1.46
C LYS A 73 -18.44 -8.14 0.55
N THR A 74 -19.68 -7.81 0.95
CA THR A 74 -20.55 -6.93 0.16
C THR A 74 -20.32 -5.45 0.45
N TYR A 75 -19.70 -5.11 1.58
CA TYR A 75 -19.48 -3.72 2.00
C TYR A 75 -18.00 -3.32 2.00
N ILE A 76 -17.10 -4.28 2.24
CA ILE A 76 -15.67 -4.02 2.40
C ILE A 76 -14.80 -5.06 1.69
N HIS A 77 -13.59 -4.63 1.36
CA HIS A 77 -12.54 -5.52 0.88
C HIS A 77 -11.96 -6.34 2.03
N VAL A 78 -12.32 -7.61 2.16
CA VAL A 78 -11.85 -8.44 3.30
C VAL A 78 -10.40 -8.93 3.18
N LYS A 79 -9.78 -8.81 2.00
CA LYS A 79 -8.41 -9.28 1.75
C LYS A 79 -7.37 -8.35 2.38
N GLY A 80 -6.30 -8.89 2.94
CA GLY A 80 -5.15 -8.11 3.38
C GLY A 80 -4.33 -7.53 2.21
N CYS A 81 -3.73 -6.36 2.43
CA CYS A 81 -2.90 -5.71 1.42
C CYS A 81 -1.53 -6.39 1.23
N VAL A 82 -0.94 -6.96 2.28
CA VAL A 82 0.34 -7.69 2.23
C VAL A 82 0.27 -8.92 1.31
N PRO A 83 -0.67 -9.87 1.49
CA PRO A 83 -0.75 -11.02 0.59
C PRO A 83 -1.08 -10.63 -0.85
N GLN A 84 -1.84 -9.54 -1.05
CA GLN A 84 -2.12 -9.02 -2.40
C GLN A 84 -0.85 -8.44 -3.07
N PHE A 85 -0.03 -7.72 -2.30
CA PHE A 85 1.26 -7.21 -2.76
C PHE A 85 2.26 -8.34 -3.01
N GLU A 86 2.37 -9.32 -2.13
CA GLU A 86 3.24 -10.49 -2.30
C GLU A 86 2.89 -11.25 -3.58
N LYS A 87 1.59 -11.47 -3.83
CA LYS A 87 1.12 -12.08 -5.07
C LYS A 87 1.53 -11.26 -6.29
N TRP A 88 1.29 -9.95 -6.28
CA TRP A 88 1.71 -9.08 -7.38
C TRP A 88 3.22 -9.13 -7.61
N LEU A 89 4.01 -9.13 -6.53
CA LEU A 89 5.46 -9.19 -6.61
C LEU A 89 5.94 -10.53 -7.19
N GLN A 90 5.34 -11.64 -6.78
CA GLN A 90 5.65 -12.97 -7.33
C GLN A 90 5.31 -13.04 -8.82
N ASP A 91 4.16 -12.51 -9.23
CA ASP A 91 3.71 -12.50 -10.62
C ASP A 91 4.59 -11.58 -11.51
N ASN A 92 5.21 -10.55 -10.94
CA ASN A 92 5.99 -9.53 -11.67
C ASN A 92 7.49 -9.55 -11.34
N LEU A 93 7.98 -10.61 -10.70
CA LEU A 93 9.35 -10.66 -10.17
C LEU A 93 10.41 -10.37 -11.24
N THR A 94 10.23 -10.91 -12.45
CA THR A 94 11.16 -10.68 -13.57
C THR A 94 11.23 -9.21 -13.97
N VAL A 95 10.09 -8.52 -14.03
CA VAL A 95 10.03 -7.10 -14.39
C VAL A 95 10.70 -6.25 -13.32
N VAL A 96 10.39 -6.51 -12.05
CA VAL A 96 11.01 -5.81 -10.92
C VAL A 96 12.53 -6.00 -10.92
N ALA A 97 12.99 -7.25 -11.07
CA ALA A 97 14.42 -7.55 -11.16
C ALA A 97 15.09 -6.83 -12.34
N GLY A 98 14.45 -6.80 -13.51
CA GLY A 98 14.93 -6.07 -14.68
C GLY A 98 15.07 -4.57 -14.44
N ILE A 99 14.10 -3.94 -13.77
CA ILE A 99 14.17 -2.52 -13.40
C ILE A 99 15.35 -2.27 -12.46
N PHE A 100 15.53 -3.10 -11.42
CA PHE A 100 16.65 -2.97 -10.49
C PHE A 100 18.01 -3.06 -11.19
N ILE A 101 18.18 -4.03 -12.09
CA ILE A 101 19.41 -4.18 -12.87
C ILE A 101 19.62 -2.97 -13.79
N GLY A 102 18.57 -2.51 -14.49
CA GLY A 102 18.65 -1.35 -15.36
C GLY A 102 19.06 -0.07 -14.61
N VAL A 103 18.47 0.17 -13.45
CA VAL A 103 18.84 1.31 -12.59
C VAL A 103 20.28 1.19 -12.10
N ALA A 104 20.73 0.00 -11.70
CA ALA A 104 22.11 -0.22 -11.27
C ALA A 104 23.11 0.07 -12.40
N LEU A 105 22.84 -0.40 -13.63
CA LEU A 105 23.69 -0.11 -14.79
C LEU A 105 23.75 1.38 -15.11
N LEU A 106 22.60 2.08 -15.06
CA LEU A 106 22.55 3.53 -15.26
C LEU A 106 23.34 4.28 -14.19
N GLN A 107 23.27 3.85 -12.93
CA GLN A 107 24.06 4.44 -11.84
C GLN A 107 25.56 4.23 -12.05
N ILE A 108 25.99 3.01 -12.40
CA ILE A 108 27.40 2.70 -12.67
C ILE A 108 27.92 3.57 -13.82
N PHE A 109 27.14 3.67 -14.91
CA PHE A 109 27.49 4.50 -16.04
C PHE A 109 27.64 5.98 -15.66
N GLY A 110 26.72 6.52 -14.85
CA GLY A 110 26.80 7.88 -14.33
C GLY A 110 28.05 8.12 -13.48
N ILE A 111 28.43 7.16 -12.63
CA ILE A 111 29.65 7.24 -11.82
C ILE A 111 30.90 7.25 -12.71
N CYS A 112 30.97 6.38 -13.73
CA CYS A 112 32.12 6.35 -14.65
C CYS A 112 32.27 7.67 -15.42
N LEU A 113 31.17 8.24 -15.91
CA LEU A 113 31.21 9.55 -16.58
C LEU A 113 31.68 10.67 -15.64
N ALA A 114 31.19 10.68 -14.40
CA ALA A 114 31.62 11.66 -13.41
C ALA A 114 33.12 11.54 -13.10
N GLN A 115 33.64 10.31 -12.98
CA GLN A 115 35.06 10.07 -12.75
C GLN A 115 35.93 10.50 -13.93
N ASN A 116 35.51 10.20 -15.17
CA ASN A 116 36.21 10.64 -16.38
C ASN A 116 36.27 12.18 -16.44
N LEU A 117 35.15 12.85 -16.17
CA LEU A 117 35.09 14.31 -16.17
C LEU A 117 36.03 14.93 -15.12
N VAL A 118 36.10 14.35 -13.92
CA VAL A 118 37.03 14.81 -12.86
C VAL A 118 38.48 14.64 -13.30
N SER A 119 38.84 13.49 -13.86
CA SER A 119 40.19 13.24 -14.37
C SER A 119 40.59 14.25 -15.45
N ASP A 120 39.67 14.60 -16.35
CA ASP A 120 39.92 15.59 -17.40
C ASP A 120 40.14 17.00 -16.82
N ILE A 121 39.34 17.39 -15.81
CA ILE A 121 39.50 18.68 -15.11
C ILE A 121 40.86 18.75 -14.40
N GLU A 122 41.28 17.67 -13.73
CA GLU A 122 42.57 17.60 -13.06
C GLU A 122 43.73 17.67 -14.05
N ALA A 123 43.62 17.00 -15.20
CA ALA A 123 44.63 17.05 -16.25
C ALA A 123 44.78 18.45 -16.85
N VAL A 124 43.67 19.15 -17.13
CA VAL A 124 43.70 20.55 -17.56
C VAL A 124 44.34 21.40 -16.47
N ARG A 125 43.92 21.28 -15.20
CA ARG A 125 44.50 22.06 -14.10
C ARG A 125 46.01 21.86 -13.93
N ALA A 126 46.54 20.65 -14.14
CA ALA A 126 47.97 20.35 -14.03
C ALA A 126 48.82 20.90 -15.19
N SER A 127 48.19 21.30 -16.29
CA SER A 127 48.85 21.90 -17.46
C SER A 127 49.02 23.42 -17.39
N TRP A 128 48.49 24.07 -16.34
CA TRP A 128 48.70 25.49 -16.01
C TRP A 128 49.70 25.63 -14.87
#